data_AF-R7SI00-F1
#
_entry.id   AF-R7SI00-F1
#
_cell.length_a   1.000
_cell.length_b   1.000
_cell.length_c   1.000
_cell.angle_alpha   90.00
_cell.angle_beta   90.00
_cell.angle_gamma   90.00
#
_symmetry.space_group_name_H-M   'P 1'
#
loop_
_entity.id
_entity.type
_entity.pdbx_description
1 polymer ?
#
loop_
_entity_poly.entity_id
_entity_poly.type
_entity_poly.pdbx_seq_one_letter_code
_entity_poly.pdbx_strand_id
1 'polypeptide(L)'
;MVTSTSSPKLTVPLPTIHQIDLVIAPLDRPPATRLTTLPPPFVPSTPTIPLQYRISAPPLPSFARCDPIDLLAIVSSKVSAVIKRLQAIFDRKDQLLDIPHNHRLALQRIGDKLEWILDNIKNGSSWTRSQQQNIDWFCKEFGKVKFSGLGQNFECIVKALVELEQFGSLDWIVV
;
A
#
# COMPACT_ATOMS: atom_id res chain seq x y z
N MET A 1 7.38 3.48 52.29
CA MET A 1 6.88 4.35 51.21
C MET A 1 8.10 4.70 50.36
N VAL A 2 8.25 4.39 49.07
CA VAL A 2 7.33 4.10 47.97
C VAL A 2 7.98 3.02 47.08
N THR A 3 7.24 1.99 46.69
CA THR A 3 7.65 0.99 45.69
C THR A 3 7.22 1.47 44.31
N SER A 4 8.17 1.78 43.42
CA SER A 4 7.89 2.11 42.02
C SER A 4 7.58 0.85 41.22
N THR A 5 6.31 0.66 40.90
CA THR A 5 5.85 -0.35 39.94
C THR A 5 6.12 0.13 38.52
N SER A 6 7.01 -0.56 37.82
CA SER A 6 7.22 -0.43 36.38
C SER A 6 6.00 -1.01 35.64
N SER A 7 5.35 -0.20 34.82
CA SER A 7 4.28 -0.64 33.92
C SER A 7 4.84 -1.58 32.84
N PRO A 8 4.11 -2.65 32.47
CA PRO A 8 4.53 -3.53 31.38
C PRO A 8 4.35 -2.82 30.03
N LYS A 9 5.45 -2.74 29.26
CA LYS A 9 5.46 -2.31 27.87
C LYS A 9 4.78 -3.38 27.03
N LEU A 10 3.54 -3.12 26.59
CA LEU A 10 2.83 -3.94 25.62
C LEU A 10 3.53 -3.83 24.26
N THR A 11 4.51 -4.68 24.03
CA THR A 11 5.08 -4.92 22.70
C THR A 11 4.05 -5.77 21.94
N VAL A 12 3.26 -5.13 21.08
CA VAL A 12 2.43 -5.85 20.11
C VAL A 12 3.37 -6.49 19.09
N PRO A 13 3.33 -7.82 18.88
CA PRO A 13 4.17 -8.46 17.89
C PRO A 13 3.78 -7.97 16.49
N LEU A 14 4.79 -7.58 15.72
CA LEU A 14 4.67 -7.24 14.31
C LEU A 14 4.34 -8.53 13.52
N PRO A 15 3.31 -8.56 12.66
CA PRO A 15 3.01 -9.74 11.86
C PRO A 15 4.12 -9.96 10.83
N THR A 16 4.71 -11.16 10.83
CA THR A 16 5.79 -11.60 9.92
C THR A 16 5.19 -12.34 8.71
N ILE A 17 5.56 -11.94 7.48
CA ILE A 17 4.95 -12.44 6.22
C ILE A 17 5.50 -13.79 5.71
N HIS A 18 6.57 -14.34 6.28
CA HIS A 18 7.25 -15.51 5.68
C HIS A 18 6.65 -16.89 6.06
N GLN A 19 5.69 -17.40 5.27
CA GLN A 19 5.54 -18.84 4.98
C GLN A 19 4.48 -19.14 3.91
N ILE A 20 4.82 -19.06 2.61
CA ILE A 20 3.97 -19.64 1.55
C ILE A 20 4.87 -20.37 0.55
N ASP A 21 5.03 -21.68 0.75
CA ASP A 21 5.65 -22.63 -0.18
C ASP A 21 4.60 -23.03 -1.23
N LEU A 22 4.89 -22.79 -2.51
CA LEU A 22 3.91 -22.90 -3.61
C LEU A 22 4.42 -23.91 -4.65
N VAL A 23 4.03 -25.18 -4.48
CA VAL A 23 4.28 -26.29 -5.41
C VAL A 23 3.36 -26.18 -6.63
N ILE A 24 3.93 -26.22 -7.83
CA ILE A 24 3.26 -25.96 -9.13
C ILE A 24 3.12 -27.28 -9.92
N ALA A 25 1.93 -27.56 -10.47
CA ALA A 25 1.72 -28.46 -11.61
C ALA A 25 0.84 -27.74 -12.66
N PRO A 26 1.10 -27.86 -13.98
CA PRO A 26 0.47 -27.02 -14.99
C PRO A 26 -0.66 -27.73 -15.76
N LEU A 27 -1.74 -27.03 -16.10
CA LEU A 27 -2.63 -27.45 -17.19
C LEU A 27 -3.30 -26.29 -17.93
N ASP A 28 -3.09 -26.29 -19.24
CA ASP A 28 -3.57 -25.42 -20.33
C ASP A 28 -5.11 -25.25 -20.47
N ARG A 29 -5.56 -24.06 -20.90
CA ARG A 29 -6.21 -23.79 -22.22
C ARG A 29 -6.91 -22.39 -22.29
N PRO A 30 -7.04 -21.73 -23.47
CA PRO A 30 -7.36 -20.29 -23.64
C PRO A 30 -8.76 -20.02 -24.31
N PRO A 31 -9.04 -18.91 -25.04
CA PRO A 31 -9.75 -17.69 -24.57
C PRO A 31 -10.95 -17.23 -25.49
N ALA A 32 -11.39 -15.96 -25.34
CA ALA A 32 -12.19 -15.08 -26.24
C ALA A 32 -13.70 -14.87 -25.88
N THR A 33 -14.45 -13.80 -26.19
CA THR A 33 -14.35 -12.65 -27.15
C THR A 33 -15.31 -11.49 -26.76
N ARG A 34 -15.12 -10.31 -27.40
CA ARG A 34 -15.76 -8.94 -27.39
C ARG A 34 -17.31 -8.87 -27.60
N LEU A 35 -18.10 -7.77 -27.60
CA LEU A 35 -18.09 -6.35 -28.12
C LEU A 35 -19.20 -5.51 -27.40
N THR A 36 -19.03 -4.22 -27.03
CA THR A 36 -19.36 -2.92 -27.72
C THR A 36 -20.84 -2.48 -27.75
N THR A 37 -21.17 -1.28 -27.22
CA THR A 37 -22.29 -0.38 -27.63
C THR A 37 -22.03 1.07 -27.11
N LEU A 38 -22.23 2.09 -27.96
CA LEU A 38 -22.02 3.55 -27.73
C LEU A 38 -23.24 4.26 -27.07
N PRO A 39 -23.11 5.50 -26.54
CA PRO A 39 -24.03 6.11 -25.56
C PRO A 39 -25.08 7.06 -26.16
N PRO A 40 -26.15 7.43 -25.42
CA PRO A 40 -27.04 8.53 -25.78
C PRO A 40 -26.70 9.88 -25.08
N PRO A 41 -27.09 11.02 -25.66
CA PRO A 41 -26.72 12.38 -25.22
C PRO A 41 -27.79 13.02 -24.32
N PHE A 42 -27.42 13.91 -23.38
CA PHE A 42 -28.39 14.82 -22.74
C PHE A 42 -27.81 16.22 -22.40
N VAL A 43 -28.71 17.20 -22.52
CA VAL A 43 -28.63 18.66 -22.70
C VAL A 43 -28.44 19.42 -21.35
N PRO A 44 -27.96 20.69 -21.33
CA PRO A 44 -27.36 21.30 -20.13
C PRO A 44 -28.38 21.94 -19.18
N SER A 45 -28.08 21.87 -17.88
CA SER A 45 -28.80 22.58 -16.81
C SER A 45 -28.00 23.78 -16.30
N THR A 46 -28.72 24.87 -16.06
CA THR A 46 -28.33 26.24 -15.65
C THR A 46 -27.55 26.30 -14.31
N PRO A 47 -26.84 27.42 -14.03
CA PRO A 47 -25.65 27.44 -13.20
C PRO A 47 -25.98 27.41 -11.70
N THR A 48 -25.33 26.50 -10.99
CA THR A 48 -25.32 26.48 -9.52
C THR A 48 -23.89 26.75 -9.06
N ILE A 49 -23.70 27.96 -8.51
CA ILE A 49 -22.72 28.39 -7.50
C ILE A 49 -21.27 27.87 -7.67
N PRO A 50 -20.27 28.77 -7.77
CA PRO A 50 -18.86 28.35 -7.90
C PRO A 50 -18.43 27.37 -6.79
N LEU A 51 -17.98 26.18 -7.18
CA LEU A 51 -17.45 25.10 -6.34
C LEU A 51 -16.19 25.47 -5.53
N GLN A 52 -15.80 26.74 -5.48
CA GLN A 52 -14.55 27.20 -4.87
C GLN A 52 -14.56 27.17 -3.34
N TYR A 53 -15.72 26.89 -2.72
CA TYR A 53 -15.90 26.88 -1.27
C TYR A 53 -16.21 25.51 -0.65
N ARG A 54 -16.12 24.41 -1.41
CA ARG A 54 -16.26 23.07 -0.82
C ARG A 54 -14.90 22.41 -0.57
N ILE A 55 -14.54 22.46 0.71
CA ILE A 55 -13.66 21.52 1.41
C ILE A 55 -12.18 21.70 1.08
N SER A 56 -11.57 22.74 1.66
CA SER A 56 -10.18 22.61 2.06
C SER A 56 -10.16 21.57 3.18
N ALA A 57 -9.80 20.33 2.84
CA ALA A 57 -9.36 19.37 3.85
C ALA A 57 -8.21 20.03 4.63
N PRO A 58 -8.11 19.84 5.97
CA PRO A 58 -6.97 20.35 6.71
C PRO A 58 -5.70 19.93 5.97
N PRO A 59 -4.76 20.85 5.70
CA PRO A 59 -3.54 20.49 5.00
C PRO A 59 -2.90 19.32 5.76
N LEU A 60 -2.70 18.20 5.05
CA LEU A 60 -1.95 17.07 5.59
C LEU A 60 -0.63 17.63 6.14
N PRO A 61 -0.19 17.20 7.34
CA PRO A 61 1.04 17.72 7.93
C PRO A 61 2.17 17.58 6.92
N SER A 62 2.68 18.73 6.49
CA SER A 62 3.84 18.80 5.63
C SER A 62 5.04 18.32 6.44
N PHE A 63 5.82 17.41 5.88
CA PHE A 63 7.10 16.95 6.45
C PHE A 63 8.08 18.09 6.74
N ALA A 64 7.82 19.30 6.24
CA ALA A 64 8.67 20.47 6.44
C ALA A 64 8.68 21.03 7.87
N ARG A 65 7.81 20.57 8.80
CA ARG A 65 7.68 21.11 10.17
C ARG A 65 7.38 20.10 11.29
N CYS A 66 7.60 18.81 11.09
CA CYS A 66 7.45 17.82 12.17
C CYS A 66 8.74 17.68 12.96
N ASP A 67 8.63 17.47 14.29
CA ASP A 67 9.73 16.93 15.09
C ASP A 67 10.22 15.63 14.43
N PRO A 68 11.54 15.36 14.36
CA PRO A 68 12.07 14.12 13.79
C PRO A 68 11.43 12.85 14.37
N ILE A 69 11.03 12.87 15.65
CA ILE A 69 10.34 11.78 16.34
C ILE A 69 8.90 11.63 15.82
N ASP A 70 8.18 12.73 15.62
CA ASP A 70 6.83 12.72 15.05
C ASP A 70 6.85 12.23 13.60
N LEU A 71 7.85 12.65 12.83
CA LEU A 71 8.03 12.22 11.44
C LEU A 71 8.27 10.71 11.36
N LEU A 72 9.10 10.18 12.27
CA LEU A 72 9.34 8.75 12.39
C LEU A 72 8.07 7.96 12.72
N ALA A 73 7.30 8.44 13.70
CA ALA A 73 6.03 7.83 14.09
C ALA A 73 5.01 7.85 12.93
N ILE A 74 4.93 8.96 12.18
CA ILE A 74 4.05 9.09 11.01
C ILE A 74 4.43 8.10 9.92
N VAL A 75 5.71 8.00 9.56
CA VAL A 75 6.17 7.06 8.52
C VAL A 75 5.94 5.61 8.97
N SER A 76 6.28 5.28 10.22
CA SER A 76 6.05 3.95 10.78
C SER A 76 4.57 3.56 10.75
N SER A 77 3.68 4.48 11.14
CA SER A 77 2.23 4.24 11.08
C SER A 77 1.73 4.06 9.65
N LYS A 78 2.23 4.82 8.68
CA LYS A 78 1.85 4.70 7.26
C LYS A 78 2.29 3.36 6.68
N VAL A 79 3.56 3.00 6.84
CA VAL A 79 4.13 1.74 6.35
C VAL A 79 3.41 0.55 6.97
N SER A 80 3.18 0.58 8.29
CA SER A 80 2.43 -0.47 8.99
C SER A 80 1.00 -0.64 8.46
N ALA A 81 0.32 0.46 8.11
CA ALA A 81 -1.02 0.38 7.52
C ALA A 81 -1.00 -0.22 6.11
N VAL A 82 0.03 0.09 5.31
CA VAL A 82 0.22 -0.51 3.98
C VAL A 82 0.49 -2.00 4.10
N ILE A 83 1.40 -2.42 4.99
CA ILE A 83 1.69 -3.84 5.26
C ILE A 83 0.40 -4.59 5.62
N LYS A 84 -0.42 -4.05 6.54
CA LYS A 84 -1.71 -4.68 6.91
C LYS A 84 -2.67 -4.84 5.73
N ARG A 85 -2.72 -3.86 4.83
CA ARG A 85 -3.55 -3.95 3.61
C ARG A 85 -3.01 -4.96 2.62
N LEU A 86 -1.69 -5.02 2.47
CA LEU A 86 -1.02 -6.02 1.64
C LEU A 86 -1.24 -7.44 2.20
N GLN A 87 -1.19 -7.61 3.52
CA GLN A 87 -1.52 -8.87 4.19
C GLN A 87 -2.92 -9.37 3.82
N ALA A 88 -3.91 -8.49 3.75
CA ALA A 88 -5.27 -8.86 3.35
C ALA A 88 -5.35 -9.45 1.93
N ILE A 89 -4.38 -9.15 1.06
CA ILE A 89 -4.24 -9.78 -0.26
C ILE A 89 -3.65 -11.18 -0.12
N PHE A 90 -2.58 -11.33 0.66
CA PHE A 90 -1.95 -12.63 0.92
C PHE A 90 -2.87 -13.62 1.66
N ASP A 91 -3.77 -13.11 2.48
CA ASP A 91 -4.78 -13.92 3.19
C ASP A 91 -5.79 -14.57 2.21
N ARG A 92 -5.97 -14.01 1.00
CA ARG A 92 -6.81 -14.57 -0.08
C ARG A 92 -6.00 -15.57 -0.92
N LYS A 93 -5.48 -16.61 -0.27
CA LYS A 93 -4.58 -17.60 -0.89
C LYS A 93 -5.18 -18.20 -2.16
N ASP A 94 -6.46 -18.56 -2.13
CA ASP A 94 -7.20 -19.13 -3.26
C ASP A 94 -7.13 -18.23 -4.51
N GLN A 95 -7.47 -16.95 -4.37
CA GLN A 95 -7.43 -16.00 -5.50
C GLN A 95 -5.99 -15.63 -5.89
N LEU A 96 -5.06 -15.67 -4.95
CA LEU A 96 -3.65 -15.46 -5.25
C LEU A 96 -3.07 -16.60 -6.10
N LEU A 97 -3.59 -17.83 -6.02
CA LEU A 97 -3.17 -18.92 -6.89
C LEU A 97 -3.43 -18.63 -8.37
N ASP A 98 -4.53 -17.93 -8.66
CA ASP A 98 -4.96 -17.56 -10.01
C ASP A 98 -4.18 -16.37 -10.60
N ILE A 99 -3.43 -15.64 -9.77
CA ILE A 99 -2.61 -14.51 -10.20
C ILE A 99 -1.31 -15.00 -10.86
N PRO A 100 -0.87 -14.38 -11.97
CA PRO A 100 0.41 -14.68 -12.62
C PRO A 100 1.59 -14.65 -11.64
N HIS A 101 2.50 -15.61 -11.77
CA HIS A 101 3.62 -15.76 -10.83
C HIS A 101 4.49 -14.49 -10.71
N ASN A 102 4.76 -13.80 -11.83
CA ASN A 102 5.50 -12.53 -11.83
C ASN A 102 4.79 -11.42 -11.03
N HIS A 103 3.45 -11.38 -11.04
CA HIS A 103 2.68 -10.42 -10.23
C HIS A 103 2.77 -10.77 -8.75
N ARG A 104 2.68 -12.06 -8.39
CA ARG A 104 2.91 -12.50 -7.01
C ARG A 104 4.30 -12.13 -6.50
N LEU A 105 5.33 -12.31 -7.34
CA LEU A 105 6.70 -11.90 -7.01
C LEU A 105 6.81 -10.39 -6.79
N ALA A 106 6.14 -9.57 -7.59
CA ALA A 106 6.12 -8.13 -7.37
C ALA A 106 5.45 -7.77 -6.03
N LEU A 107 4.32 -8.40 -5.69
CA LEU A 107 3.68 -8.20 -4.38
C LEU A 107 4.60 -8.63 -3.22
N GLN A 108 5.32 -9.74 -3.37
CA GLN A 108 6.30 -10.19 -2.38
C GLN A 108 7.41 -9.15 -2.21
N ARG A 109 7.99 -8.65 -3.31
CA ARG A 109 9.03 -7.60 -3.27
C ARG A 109 8.54 -6.33 -2.59
N ILE A 110 7.28 -5.94 -2.81
CA ILE A 110 6.68 -4.81 -2.07
C ILE A 110 6.67 -5.13 -0.56
N GLY A 111 6.18 -6.31 -0.18
CA GLY A 111 6.16 -6.76 1.22
C GLY A 111 7.54 -6.70 1.86
N ASP A 112 8.52 -7.35 1.24
CA ASP A 112 9.90 -7.43 1.74
C ASP A 112 10.53 -6.02 1.90
N LYS A 113 10.33 -5.13 0.91
CA LYS A 113 10.82 -3.74 0.98
C LYS A 113 10.12 -2.94 2.09
N LEU A 114 8.82 -3.15 2.31
CA LEU A 114 8.07 -2.47 3.38
C LEU A 114 8.47 -2.95 4.77
N GLU A 115 8.68 -4.26 4.94
CA GLU A 115 9.22 -4.83 6.18
C GLU A 115 10.62 -4.28 6.45
N TRP A 116 11.49 -4.25 5.44
CA TRP A 116 12.82 -3.64 5.56
C TRP A 116 12.77 -2.19 6.01
N ILE A 117 11.85 -1.38 5.45
CA ILE A 117 11.65 0.02 5.87
C ILE A 117 11.28 0.07 7.35
N LEU A 118 10.38 -0.81 7.80
CA LEU A 118 9.91 -0.80 9.19
C LEU A 118 11.00 -1.23 10.18
N ASP A 119 11.80 -2.22 9.82
CA ASP A 119 12.93 -2.70 10.65
C ASP A 119 14.06 -1.66 10.75
N ASN A 120 14.26 -0.88 9.69
CA ASN A 120 15.31 0.14 9.61
C ASN A 120 14.83 1.55 9.96
N ILE A 121 13.56 1.72 10.31
CA ILE A 121 12.95 3.05 10.51
C ILE A 121 13.68 3.87 11.59
N LYS A 122 14.22 3.22 12.63
CA LYS A 122 15.03 3.88 13.67
C LYS A 122 16.25 4.63 13.13
N ASN A 123 16.77 4.21 11.97
CA ASN A 123 17.85 4.84 11.24
C ASN A 123 17.32 5.82 10.17
N GLY A 124 16.01 6.07 10.13
CA GLY A 124 15.36 6.87 9.08
C GLY A 124 15.82 8.33 9.04
N SER A 125 16.38 8.84 10.14
CA SER A 125 17.04 10.16 10.16
C SER A 125 18.28 10.22 9.27
N SER A 126 18.91 9.08 8.95
CA SER A 126 20.04 9.00 8.01
C SER A 126 19.61 8.78 6.56
N TRP A 127 18.32 8.55 6.30
CA TRP A 127 17.83 8.45 4.93
C TRP A 127 17.85 9.82 4.26
N THR A 128 18.22 9.82 2.98
CA THR A 128 18.19 11.04 2.17
C THR A 128 16.76 11.56 2.06
N ARG A 129 16.61 12.85 1.81
CA ARG A 129 15.29 13.46 1.55
C ARG A 129 14.55 12.74 0.41
N SER A 130 15.26 12.31 -0.64
CA SER A 130 14.65 11.58 -1.76
C SER A 130 14.11 10.21 -1.32
N GLN A 131 14.86 9.45 -0.51
CA GLN A 131 14.38 8.18 0.03
C GLN A 131 13.10 8.34 0.87
N GLN A 132 13.07 9.35 1.75
CA GLN A 132 11.88 9.66 2.55
C GLN A 132 10.68 10.07 1.68
N GLN A 133 10.91 10.88 0.64
CA GLN A 133 9.88 11.28 -0.32
C GLN A 133 9.36 10.10 -1.12
N ASN A 134 10.22 9.17 -1.53
CA ASN A 134 9.82 7.97 -2.24
C ASN A 134 8.94 7.07 -1.37
N ILE A 135 9.28 6.88 -0.08
CA ILE A 135 8.45 6.12 0.87
C ILE A 135 7.08 6.79 1.03
N ASP A 136 7.04 8.10 1.23
CA ASP A 136 5.78 8.83 1.37
C ASP A 136 4.93 8.78 0.10
N TRP A 137 5.55 8.96 -1.07
CA TRP A 137 4.89 8.83 -2.37
C TRP A 137 4.29 7.44 -2.55
N PHE A 138 5.09 6.38 -2.30
CA PHE A 138 4.63 5.00 -2.40
C PHE A 138 3.43 4.75 -1.49
N CYS A 139 3.50 5.15 -0.22
CA CYS A 139 2.40 4.98 0.73
C CYS A 139 1.14 5.76 0.30
N LYS A 140 1.30 6.95 -0.28
CA LYS A 140 0.19 7.75 -0.81
C LYS A 140 -0.47 7.08 -2.01
N GLU A 141 0.30 6.63 -2.99
CA GLU A 141 -0.24 5.95 -4.17
C GLU A 141 -0.88 4.62 -3.82
N PHE A 142 -0.24 3.81 -2.96
CA PHE A 142 -0.85 2.60 -2.40
C PHE A 142 -2.19 2.93 -1.73
N GLY A 143 -2.23 4.02 -0.95
CA GLY A 143 -3.42 4.49 -0.26
C GLY A 143 -4.59 4.84 -1.18
N LYS A 144 -4.35 5.14 -2.46
CA LYS A 144 -5.39 5.42 -3.47
C LYS A 144 -6.02 4.14 -4.05
N VAL A 145 -5.34 3.00 -3.94
CA VAL A 145 -5.89 1.72 -4.40
C VAL A 145 -7.10 1.38 -3.54
N LYS A 146 -8.25 1.16 -4.18
CA LYS A 146 -9.51 0.88 -3.48
C LYS A 146 -9.62 -0.61 -3.18
N PHE A 147 -9.52 -0.97 -1.90
CA PHE A 147 -9.71 -2.34 -1.41
C PHE A 147 -11.18 -2.71 -1.15
N SER A 148 -12.13 -1.82 -1.45
CA SER A 148 -13.56 -2.10 -1.34
C SER A 148 -13.95 -3.25 -2.27
N GLY A 149 -14.62 -4.28 -1.72
CA GLY A 149 -14.97 -5.47 -2.49
C GLY A 149 -13.72 -6.27 -2.92
N LEU A 150 -12.72 -6.40 -2.04
CA LEU A 150 -11.44 -7.06 -2.33
C LEU A 150 -11.59 -8.39 -3.07
N GLY A 151 -12.57 -9.23 -2.71
CA GLY A 151 -12.79 -10.51 -3.40
C GLY A 151 -13.27 -10.36 -4.85
N GLN A 152 -14.13 -9.39 -5.15
CA GLN A 152 -14.61 -9.15 -6.51
C GLN A 152 -13.59 -8.40 -7.36
N ASN A 153 -12.77 -7.55 -6.74
CA ASN A 153 -11.82 -6.66 -7.42
C ASN A 153 -10.37 -7.15 -7.31
N PHE A 154 -10.14 -8.39 -6.91
CA PHE A 154 -8.82 -8.89 -6.51
C PHE A 154 -7.75 -8.69 -7.59
N GLU A 155 -8.03 -9.13 -8.82
CA GLU A 155 -7.10 -8.99 -9.94
C GLU A 155 -6.80 -7.51 -10.26
N CYS A 156 -7.81 -6.64 -10.23
CA CYS A 156 -7.64 -5.20 -10.45
C CYS A 156 -6.77 -4.55 -9.37
N ILE A 157 -6.96 -4.94 -8.11
CA ILE A 157 -6.17 -4.46 -6.97
C ILE A 157 -4.72 -4.92 -7.12
N VAL A 158 -4.50 -6.21 -7.42
CA VAL A 158 -3.16 -6.77 -7.65
C VAL A 158 -2.47 -6.05 -8.80
N LYS A 159 -3.13 -5.85 -9.94
CA LYS A 159 -2.55 -5.11 -11.08
C LYS A 159 -2.12 -3.70 -10.69
N ALA A 160 -2.96 -2.96 -9.98
CA ALA A 160 -2.62 -1.60 -9.53
C ALA A 160 -1.39 -1.59 -8.60
N LEU A 161 -1.23 -2.60 -7.75
CA LEU A 161 -0.06 -2.72 -6.88
C LEU A 161 1.20 -3.16 -7.64
N VAL A 162 1.07 -4.03 -8.64
CA VAL A 162 2.18 -4.43 -9.51
C VAL A 162 2.66 -3.23 -10.33
N GLU A 163 1.77 -2.43 -10.88
CA GLU A 163 2.11 -1.17 -11.55
C GLU A 163 2.86 -0.23 -10.59
N LEU A 164 2.42 -0.16 -9.32
CA LEU A 164 3.11 0.64 -8.30
C LEU A 164 4.56 0.16 -8.05
N GLU A 165 4.80 -1.15 -8.05
CA GLU A 165 6.15 -1.73 -7.94
C GLU A 165 7.04 -1.32 -9.12
N GLN A 166 6.49 -1.31 -10.34
CA GLN A 166 7.21 -0.98 -11.57
C GLN A 166 7.67 0.47 -11.65
N PHE A 167 7.07 1.39 -10.87
CA PHE A 167 7.57 2.77 -10.76
C PHE A 167 8.94 2.86 -10.07
N GLY A 168 9.39 1.80 -9.39
CA GLY A 168 10.75 1.72 -8.85
C GLY A 168 11.08 2.70 -7.71
N SER A 169 10.07 3.33 -7.12
CA SER A 169 10.27 4.30 -6.02
C SER A 169 11.04 3.70 -4.82
N LEU A 170 10.92 2.39 -4.62
CA LEU A 170 11.59 1.64 -3.55
C LEU A 170 12.81 0.84 -4.03
N ASP A 171 13.31 1.05 -5.25
CA ASP A 171 14.41 0.23 -5.83
C ASP A 171 15.79 0.51 -5.23
N TRP A 172 15.92 1.59 -4.47
CA TRP A 172 17.11 1.85 -3.67
C TRP A 172 17.24 0.87 -2.47
N ILE A 173 16.18 0.13 -2.16
CA ILE A 173 16.15 -0.92 -1.13
C ILE A 173 16.46 -2.26 -1.81
N VAL A 174 17.55 -2.88 -1.40
CA VAL A 174 17.98 -4.22 -1.84
C VAL A 174 17.74 -5.17 -0.68
N VAL A 175 16.83 -6.13 -0.88
CA VAL A 175 16.41 -7.16 0.10
C VAL A 175 16.73 -8.54 -0.45
#